data_AF-W5MV94-F1
#
_entry.id   AF-W5MV94-F1
#
_cell.length_a   1.000
_cell.length_b   1.000
_cell.length_c   1.000
_cell.angle_alpha   90.00
_cell.angle_beta   90.00
_cell.angle_gamma   90.00
#
_symmetry.space_group_name_H-M   'P 1'
#
loop_
_entity.id
_entity.type
_entity.pdbx_description
1 polymer ?
#
loop_
_entity_poly.entity_id
_entity_poly.type
_entity_poly.pdbx_seq_one_letter_code
_entity_poly.pdbx_strand_id
1 'polypeptide(L)'
;MAMDDQAAGQPRETKEKKKKQKKMKEKKQKLSKTQEENTAKGANDTSENDVKPPETSFPPTFSVSEIKNKQRRHFMFLKFKMEKRKEKLALKKKRKKERAALGDNAPPKPVPKTIENQRVYDETTVDPQDEEVAFDEGTDEFSSYFNRLINPKVLITTSDRPRGRTVKFCEQLATVIPDSHVYYRRGLALKKVIPQCIARGFTYLIVINEDRKMPNGLVLSHLPNGPTAHFKVSSVRLRKEMKRRGKDPTPHTPEVILNNFSTRLGHSIGRMFAALFPHDPQFVGRQVATFHNQRDFIFFRFHRYIFKNEKRVGIQELGPRFTLKLRSLQKGTFDSKFGEYEWVHKRHEMDTSRRKFHL
;
A
#
# COMPACT_ATOMS: atom_id res chain seq x y z
N MET A 1 62.67 49.14 -6.23
CA MET A 1 61.77 50.03 -5.45
C MET A 1 60.39 49.88 -6.06
N ALA A 2 59.60 48.94 -5.53
CA ALA A 2 58.56 49.18 -4.51
C ALA A 2 57.26 49.65 -5.19
N MET A 3 56.06 49.13 -4.94
CA MET A 3 55.55 48.06 -4.07
C MET A 3 54.13 47.71 -4.56
N ASP A 4 53.62 46.58 -4.09
CA ASP A 4 52.28 46.00 -4.21
C ASP A 4 51.10 46.97 -4.05
N ASP A 5 49.93 46.64 -4.62
CA ASP A 5 48.79 46.26 -3.76
C ASP A 5 47.63 45.55 -4.49
N GLN A 6 47.11 44.52 -3.82
CA GLN A 6 45.95 43.72 -4.20
C GLN A 6 44.66 44.35 -3.64
N ALA A 7 43.67 44.66 -4.48
CA ALA A 7 42.34 45.06 -4.03
C ALA A 7 41.30 43.94 -4.24
N ALA A 8 40.95 43.27 -3.16
CA ALA A 8 39.90 42.25 -3.09
C ALA A 8 38.49 42.85 -3.27
N GLY A 9 37.74 42.39 -4.28
CA GLY A 9 36.35 42.74 -4.50
C GLY A 9 35.39 41.95 -3.58
N GLN A 10 34.65 42.67 -2.72
CA GLN A 10 33.61 42.11 -1.86
C GLN A 10 32.41 41.53 -2.65
N PRO A 11 31.79 40.41 -2.21
CA PRO A 11 30.66 39.83 -2.92
C PRO A 11 29.35 40.60 -2.65
N ARG A 12 28.68 41.04 -3.73
CA ARG A 12 27.33 41.62 -3.70
C ARG A 12 26.29 40.56 -3.31
N GLU A 13 25.74 40.66 -2.10
CA GLU A 13 24.64 39.80 -1.65
C GLU A 13 23.36 40.01 -2.47
N THR A 14 22.78 38.91 -2.96
CA THR A 14 21.54 38.89 -3.74
C THR A 14 20.33 39.36 -2.92
N LYS A 15 19.40 40.10 -3.57
CA LYS A 15 18.17 40.66 -2.96
C LYS A 15 17.34 39.64 -2.17
N GLU A 16 17.41 38.36 -2.52
CA GLU A 16 16.71 37.28 -1.84
C GLU A 16 17.32 36.91 -0.46
N LYS A 17 18.65 37.00 -0.32
CA LYS A 17 19.35 36.83 0.97
C LYS A 17 19.03 37.97 1.93
N LYS A 18 19.01 39.23 1.43
CA LYS A 18 18.58 40.39 2.23
C LYS A 18 17.13 40.27 2.72
N LYS A 19 16.22 39.73 1.90
CA LYS A 19 14.81 39.50 2.29
C LYS A 19 14.67 38.40 3.36
N LYS A 20 15.48 37.34 3.29
CA LYS A 20 15.53 36.29 4.32
C LYS A 20 16.14 36.78 5.64
N GLN A 21 17.22 37.56 5.59
CA GLN A 21 17.82 38.17 6.78
C GLN A 21 16.88 39.18 7.45
N LYS A 22 16.13 40.00 6.68
CA LYS A 22 15.12 40.92 7.22
C LYS A 22 13.99 40.18 7.93
N LYS A 23 13.47 39.09 7.33
CA LYS A 23 12.48 38.21 7.98
C LYS A 23 13.00 37.53 9.26
N MET A 24 14.28 37.13 9.31
CA MET A 24 14.87 36.57 10.52
C MET A 24 15.07 37.63 11.61
N LYS A 25 15.47 38.86 11.26
CA LYS A 25 15.58 39.99 12.20
C LYS A 25 14.21 40.39 12.80
N GLU A 26 13.17 40.51 11.98
CA GLU A 26 11.80 40.77 12.46
C GLU A 26 11.28 39.65 13.37
N LYS A 27 11.62 38.39 13.07
CA LYS A 27 11.23 37.24 13.90
C LYS A 27 12.00 37.21 15.23
N LYS A 28 13.27 37.62 15.24
CA LYS A 28 14.07 37.77 16.48
C LYS A 28 13.57 38.94 17.34
N GLN A 29 13.25 40.09 16.74
CA GLN A 29 12.68 41.23 17.47
C GLN A 29 11.29 40.93 18.05
N LYS A 30 10.46 40.15 17.34
CA LYS A 30 9.18 39.68 17.90
C LYS A 30 9.38 38.70 19.05
N LEU A 31 10.36 37.80 18.98
CA LEU A 31 10.68 36.90 20.10
C LEU A 31 11.26 37.64 21.32
N SER A 32 12.11 38.66 21.12
CA SER A 32 12.66 39.46 22.23
C SER A 32 11.59 40.33 22.89
N LYS A 33 10.71 40.98 22.13
CA LYS A 33 9.56 41.73 22.69
C LYS A 33 8.60 40.83 23.47
N THR A 34 8.37 39.60 23.01
CA THR A 34 7.52 38.63 23.72
C THR A 34 8.22 38.07 24.98
N GLN A 35 9.55 38.12 25.06
CA GLN A 35 10.29 37.74 26.26
C GLN A 35 10.34 38.88 27.27
N GLU A 36 10.55 40.13 26.82
CA GLU A 36 10.51 41.34 27.67
C GLU A 36 9.11 41.61 28.25
N GLU A 37 8.03 41.39 27.49
CA GLU A 37 6.65 41.48 28.04
C GLU A 37 6.33 40.38 29.07
N ASN A 38 7.07 39.27 29.07
CA ASN A 38 6.89 38.19 30.05
C ASN A 38 7.79 38.34 31.28
N THR A 39 8.93 39.03 31.19
CA THR A 39 9.77 39.37 32.34
C THR A 39 9.33 40.64 33.07
N ALA A 40 8.72 41.61 32.39
CA ALA A 40 8.18 42.82 33.01
C ALA A 40 6.91 42.58 33.87
N LYS A 41 6.25 41.42 33.73
CA LYS A 41 5.10 41.02 34.56
C LYS A 41 5.48 40.22 35.82
N GLY A 42 6.77 40.05 36.09
CA GLY A 42 7.30 39.21 37.18
C GLY A 42 7.98 39.95 38.33
N ALA A 43 7.96 41.29 38.35
CA ALA A 43 8.64 42.08 39.38
C ALA A 43 7.82 43.32 39.75
N ASN A 44 6.83 43.13 40.62
CA ASN A 44 6.28 44.12 41.57
C ASN A 44 5.10 43.47 42.30
N ASP A 45 5.36 42.92 43.48
CA ASP A 45 4.66 43.24 44.74
C ASP A 45 4.90 42.14 45.76
N THR A 46 5.71 42.49 46.76
CA THR A 46 5.67 41.89 48.07
C THR A 46 4.60 42.62 48.88
N SER A 47 3.89 41.86 49.73
CA SER A 47 2.83 42.25 50.68
C SER A 47 1.49 42.70 50.12
N GLU A 48 0.52 41.78 50.09
CA GLU A 48 -0.69 41.81 50.93
C GLU A 48 -1.61 40.62 50.59
N ASN A 49 -2.41 40.20 51.58
CA ASN A 49 -3.31 39.06 51.50
C ASN A 49 -4.31 39.21 50.35
N ASP A 50 -4.25 38.32 49.35
CA ASP A 50 -5.37 38.15 48.43
C ASP A 50 -5.60 36.68 48.08
N VAL A 51 -6.71 36.16 48.59
CA VAL A 51 -7.21 34.82 48.36
C VAL A 51 -7.62 34.70 46.90
N LYS A 52 -6.80 34.05 46.08
CA LYS A 52 -7.21 33.65 44.72
C LYS A 52 -8.47 32.78 44.83
N PRO A 53 -9.56 33.09 44.09
CA PRO A 53 -10.73 32.23 44.09
C PRO A 53 -10.32 30.84 43.61
N PRO A 54 -10.85 29.77 44.22
CA PRO A 54 -10.39 28.41 43.93
C PRO A 54 -10.55 28.17 42.43
N GLU A 55 -9.45 27.80 41.77
CA GLU A 55 -9.52 27.12 40.49
C GLU A 55 -10.53 25.99 40.70
N THR A 56 -11.68 26.05 40.04
CA THR A 56 -12.71 25.00 40.16
C THR A 56 -12.23 23.76 39.41
N SER A 57 -11.16 23.15 39.93
CA SER A 57 -10.94 21.73 39.82
C SER A 57 -12.07 21.08 40.61
N PHE A 58 -13.04 20.52 39.90
CA PHE A 58 -14.03 19.67 40.54
C PHE A 58 -13.30 18.56 41.30
N PRO A 59 -13.86 18.08 42.42
CA PRO A 59 -13.29 16.96 43.17
C PRO A 59 -13.04 15.77 42.22
N PRO A 60 -12.01 14.94 42.49
CA PRO A 60 -11.57 13.84 41.61
C PRO A 60 -12.64 12.82 41.22
N THR A 61 -13.83 12.91 41.82
CA THR A 61 -14.97 12.00 41.71
C THR A 61 -15.99 12.39 40.64
N PHE A 62 -15.97 13.61 40.09
CA PHE A 62 -17.01 14.06 39.16
C PHE A 62 -16.65 13.78 37.69
N SER A 63 -17.50 13.02 36.99
CA SER A 63 -17.28 12.69 35.57
C SER A 63 -17.84 13.77 34.66
N VAL A 64 -17.08 14.16 33.62
CA VAL A 64 -17.54 15.13 32.60
C VAL A 64 -18.87 14.67 31.97
N SER A 65 -19.14 13.36 31.92
CA SER A 65 -20.38 12.79 31.39
C SER A 65 -21.63 13.11 32.21
N GLU A 66 -21.50 13.40 33.50
CA GLU A 66 -22.62 13.68 34.42
C GLU A 66 -23.18 15.10 34.25
N ILE A 67 -22.43 16.00 33.57
CA ILE A 67 -22.86 17.37 33.31
C ILE A 67 -24.02 17.38 32.32
N LYS A 68 -25.27 17.58 32.77
CA LYS A 68 -26.45 17.61 31.88
C LYS A 68 -26.38 18.69 30.79
N ASN A 69 -25.79 19.85 31.08
CA ASN A 69 -25.65 20.95 30.12
C ASN A 69 -24.58 20.66 29.04
N LYS A 70 -24.99 20.61 27.77
CA LYS A 70 -24.11 20.30 26.62
C LYS A 70 -22.94 21.27 26.44
N GLN A 71 -23.16 22.58 26.60
CA GLN A 71 -22.12 23.59 26.41
C GLN A 71 -21.06 23.50 27.50
N ARG A 72 -21.48 23.40 28.77
CA ARG A 72 -20.57 23.20 29.90
C ARG A 72 -19.83 21.87 29.78
N ARG A 73 -20.51 20.78 29.41
CA ARG A 73 -19.91 19.46 29.16
C ARG A 73 -18.82 19.52 28.09
N HIS A 74 -19.10 20.17 26.97
CA HIS A 74 -18.16 20.29 25.86
C HIS A 74 -16.92 21.13 26.26
N PHE A 75 -17.13 22.27 26.90
CA PHE A 75 -16.05 23.13 27.39
C PHE A 75 -15.14 22.39 28.37
N MET A 76 -15.73 21.69 29.35
CA MET A 76 -14.97 20.88 30.31
C MET A 76 -14.23 19.73 29.64
N PHE A 77 -14.85 19.04 28.68
CA PHE A 77 -14.18 17.98 27.90
C PHE A 77 -12.96 18.51 27.14
N LEU A 78 -13.05 19.70 26.54
CA LEU A 78 -11.92 20.33 25.86
C LEU A 78 -10.79 20.67 26.83
N LYS A 79 -11.12 21.25 27.99
CA LYS A 79 -10.15 21.57 29.05
C LYS A 79 -9.43 20.31 29.55
N PHE A 80 -10.18 19.27 29.87
CA PHE A 80 -9.65 17.96 30.28
C PHE A 80 -8.74 17.34 29.21
N LYS A 81 -9.11 17.42 27.93
CA LYS A 81 -8.29 16.92 26.81
C LYS A 81 -6.97 17.70 26.69
N MET A 82 -7.00 19.01 26.94
CA MET A 82 -5.80 19.86 26.94
C MET A 82 -4.86 19.51 28.10
N GLU A 83 -5.40 19.33 29.31
CA GLU A 83 -4.66 18.90 30.49
C GLU A 83 -4.01 17.52 30.28
N LYS A 84 -4.79 16.52 29.86
CA LYS A 84 -4.26 15.18 29.50
C LYS A 84 -3.18 15.24 28.43
N ARG A 85 -3.27 16.15 27.46
CA ARG A 85 -2.23 16.32 26.43
C ARG A 85 -0.95 16.90 27.04
N LYS A 86 -1.06 17.88 27.94
CA LYS A 86 0.07 18.49 28.67
C LYS A 86 0.77 17.46 29.55
N GLU A 87 0.02 16.69 30.33
CA GLU A 87 0.51 15.58 31.15
C GLU A 87 1.21 14.51 30.31
N LYS A 88 0.59 14.05 29.22
CA LYS A 88 1.19 13.05 28.32
C LYS A 88 2.50 13.55 27.71
N LEU A 89 2.59 14.84 27.39
CA LEU A 89 3.82 15.44 26.88
C LEU A 89 4.90 15.52 27.97
N ALA A 90 4.54 15.92 29.20
CA ALA A 90 5.45 15.96 30.34
C ALA A 90 5.99 14.55 30.66
N LEU A 91 5.13 13.54 30.72
CA LEU A 91 5.51 12.14 30.93
C LEU A 91 6.44 11.62 29.81
N LYS A 92 6.15 11.97 28.55
CA LYS A 92 7.02 11.63 27.41
C LYS A 92 8.41 12.28 27.53
N LYS A 93 8.48 13.53 27.98
CA LYS A 93 9.74 14.23 28.24
C LYS A 93 10.52 13.58 29.38
N LYS A 94 9.85 13.23 30.49
CA LYS A 94 10.46 12.54 31.64
C LYS A 94 11.05 11.18 31.21
N ARG A 95 10.25 10.35 30.52
CA ARG A 95 10.69 9.06 29.98
C ARG A 95 11.85 9.17 28.99
N LYS A 96 11.91 10.26 28.20
CA LYS A 96 13.03 10.50 27.28
C LYS A 96 14.32 10.81 28.05
N LYS A 97 14.24 11.58 29.13
CA LYS A 97 15.38 11.88 30.01
C LYS A 97 15.87 10.62 30.74
N GLU A 98 14.95 9.86 31.34
CA GLU A 98 15.26 8.59 32.02
C GLU A 98 15.94 7.59 31.06
N ARG A 99 15.42 7.43 29.83
CA ARG A 99 16.05 6.56 28.82
C ARG A 99 17.43 7.06 28.39
N ALA A 100 17.65 8.37 28.33
CA ALA A 100 18.97 8.91 28.01
C ALA A 100 19.98 8.69 29.14
N ALA A 101 19.54 8.73 30.41
CA ALA A 101 20.36 8.45 31.57
C ALA A 101 20.69 6.96 31.72
N LEU A 102 19.74 6.06 31.40
CA LEU A 102 19.92 4.62 31.54
C LEU A 102 20.63 3.95 30.35
N GLY A 103 20.79 4.65 29.22
CA GLY A 103 21.49 4.14 28.03
C GLY A 103 20.98 2.78 27.57
N ASP A 104 21.85 1.79 27.57
CA ASP A 104 21.58 0.41 27.14
C ASP A 104 20.73 -0.39 28.13
N ASN A 105 20.68 0.01 29.40
CA ASN A 105 19.81 -0.59 30.42
C ASN A 105 18.36 -0.07 30.35
N ALA A 106 18.04 0.82 29.42
CA ALA A 106 16.73 1.44 29.34
C ALA A 106 15.64 0.45 28.91
N PRO A 107 14.44 0.49 29.54
CA PRO A 107 13.33 -0.34 29.12
C PRO A 107 12.99 -0.16 27.62
N PRO A 108 12.78 -1.28 26.90
CA PRO A 108 12.49 -1.25 25.47
C PRO A 108 11.24 -0.42 25.18
N LYS A 109 11.20 0.21 24.01
CA LYS A 109 10.02 0.98 23.60
C LYS A 109 8.85 0.01 23.41
N PRO A 110 7.65 0.30 23.97
CA PRO A 110 6.49 -0.53 23.71
C PRO A 110 6.17 -0.48 22.21
N VAL A 111 6.07 -1.65 21.60
CA VAL A 111 5.73 -1.81 20.18
C VAL A 111 4.27 -1.38 19.97
N PRO A 112 3.98 -0.55 18.94
CA PRO A 112 2.59 -0.18 18.66
C PRO A 112 1.78 -1.42 18.27
N LYS A 113 0.55 -1.51 18.82
CA LYS A 113 -0.44 -2.50 18.44
C LYS A 113 -1.04 -2.13 17.08
N THR A 114 -0.40 -2.56 16.00
CA THR A 114 -0.90 -2.40 14.62
C THR A 114 -1.79 -3.58 14.25
N ILE A 115 -2.60 -3.45 13.19
CA ILE A 115 -3.43 -4.55 12.68
C ILE A 115 -2.57 -5.74 12.25
N GLU A 116 -1.40 -5.49 11.65
CA GLU A 116 -0.46 -6.54 11.24
C GLU A 116 0.09 -7.30 12.46
N ASN A 117 0.50 -6.58 13.52
CA ASN A 117 1.01 -7.18 14.76
C ASN A 117 -0.07 -7.93 15.56
N GLN A 118 -1.34 -7.65 15.29
CA GLN A 118 -2.48 -8.28 15.95
C GLN A 118 -3.27 -9.18 14.99
N ARG A 119 -2.65 -9.59 13.87
CA ARG A 119 -3.26 -10.55 12.94
C ARG A 119 -3.58 -11.82 13.73
N VAL A 120 -4.80 -12.33 13.53
CA VAL A 120 -5.18 -13.64 14.06
C VAL A 120 -4.38 -14.66 13.27
N TYR A 121 -3.62 -15.50 13.98
CA TYR A 121 -2.86 -16.57 13.35
C TYR A 121 -3.82 -17.47 12.56
N ASP A 122 -3.44 -17.77 11.32
CA ASP A 122 -4.20 -18.67 10.46
C ASP A 122 -3.46 -20.01 10.43
N GLU A 123 -4.16 -21.09 10.76
CA GLU A 123 -3.63 -22.45 10.78
C GLU A 123 -3.12 -22.89 9.39
N THR A 124 -3.64 -22.29 8.32
CA THR A 124 -3.22 -22.57 6.94
C THR A 124 -1.97 -21.79 6.50
N THR A 125 -1.30 -21.10 7.43
CA THR A 125 -0.03 -20.42 7.14
C THR A 125 1.03 -21.47 6.84
N VAL A 126 1.64 -21.37 5.67
CA VAL A 126 2.63 -22.32 5.17
C VAL A 126 3.99 -22.02 5.80
N ASP A 127 4.59 -23.05 6.39
CA ASP A 127 6.00 -23.02 6.75
C ASP A 127 6.83 -23.45 5.54
N PRO A 128 7.90 -22.72 5.15
CA PRO A 128 8.67 -23.05 3.94
C PRO A 128 9.43 -24.39 4.00
N GLN A 129 9.46 -25.05 5.16
CA GLN A 129 10.08 -26.36 5.37
C GLN A 129 9.06 -27.51 5.36
N ASP A 130 7.77 -27.22 5.15
CA ASP A 130 6.73 -28.24 5.11
C ASP A 130 6.83 -29.09 3.83
N GLU A 131 7.14 -30.37 3.98
CA GLU A 131 7.31 -31.32 2.87
C GLU A 131 5.98 -31.58 2.13
N GLU A 132 4.84 -31.51 2.83
CA GLU A 132 3.53 -31.74 2.23
C GLU A 132 3.22 -30.64 1.20
N VAL A 133 3.46 -29.39 1.57
CA VAL A 133 3.23 -28.25 0.68
C VAL A 133 4.18 -28.28 -0.52
N ALA A 134 5.43 -28.70 -0.32
CA ALA A 134 6.37 -28.87 -1.43
C ALA A 134 5.91 -29.96 -2.42
N PHE A 135 5.33 -31.05 -1.92
CA PHE A 135 4.77 -32.12 -2.76
C PHE A 135 3.51 -31.66 -3.52
N ASP A 136 2.60 -30.95 -2.84
CA ASP A 136 1.43 -30.34 -3.46
C ASP A 136 1.86 -29.38 -4.58
N GLU A 137 2.81 -28.49 -4.30
CA GLU A 137 3.35 -27.55 -5.28
C GLU A 137 4.13 -28.22 -6.43
N GLY A 138 4.69 -29.41 -6.21
CA GLY A 138 5.39 -30.17 -7.24
C GLY A 138 4.44 -30.90 -8.21
N THR A 139 3.22 -31.18 -7.77
CA THR A 139 2.23 -31.98 -8.51
C THR A 139 1.00 -31.19 -8.97
N ASP A 140 0.92 -29.91 -8.61
CA ASP A 140 -0.17 -29.02 -8.99
C ASP A 140 -0.30 -28.80 -10.51
N GLU A 141 -1.36 -28.11 -10.91
CA GLU A 141 -1.64 -27.80 -12.30
C GLU A 141 -0.60 -26.87 -12.94
N PHE A 142 0.20 -26.17 -12.12
CA PHE A 142 1.24 -25.23 -12.56
C PHE A 142 2.63 -25.88 -12.64
N SER A 143 2.81 -27.10 -12.16
CA SER A 143 4.07 -27.84 -12.10
C SER A 143 4.82 -27.84 -13.44
N SER A 144 4.12 -28.03 -14.56
CA SER A 144 4.70 -27.99 -15.90
C SER A 144 5.34 -26.64 -16.24
N TYR A 145 4.74 -25.55 -15.79
CA TYR A 145 5.33 -24.22 -15.92
C TYR A 145 6.55 -24.09 -15.01
N PHE A 146 6.45 -24.44 -13.71
CA PHE A 146 7.56 -24.27 -12.75
C PHE A 146 8.77 -25.16 -13.07
N ASN A 147 8.53 -26.32 -13.69
CA ASN A 147 9.56 -27.22 -14.22
C ASN A 147 10.13 -26.75 -15.59
N ARG A 148 9.73 -25.55 -16.06
CA ARG A 148 10.20 -24.92 -17.30
C ARG A 148 9.89 -25.72 -18.58
N LEU A 149 8.87 -26.56 -18.55
CA LEU A 149 8.47 -27.37 -19.71
C LEU A 149 7.63 -26.55 -20.70
N ILE A 150 6.85 -25.59 -20.19
CA ILE A 150 5.87 -24.82 -20.98
C ILE A 150 6.01 -23.33 -20.67
N ASN A 151 6.07 -22.52 -21.72
CA ASN A 151 5.98 -21.06 -21.61
C ASN A 151 4.53 -20.59 -21.62
N PRO A 152 4.18 -19.57 -20.83
CA PRO A 152 2.81 -19.10 -20.74
C PRO A 152 2.41 -18.36 -22.01
N LYS A 153 1.25 -18.74 -22.57
CA LYS A 153 0.61 -18.04 -23.68
C LYS A 153 -0.78 -17.60 -23.22
N VAL A 154 -0.98 -16.28 -23.16
CA VAL A 154 -2.12 -15.70 -22.43
C VAL A 154 -3.13 -15.09 -23.39
N LEU A 155 -4.39 -15.51 -23.29
CA LEU A 155 -5.49 -14.83 -23.95
C LEU A 155 -6.13 -13.82 -22.99
N ILE A 156 -6.10 -12.54 -23.34
CA ILE A 156 -6.87 -11.50 -22.68
C ILE A 156 -8.14 -11.23 -23.48
N THR A 157 -9.28 -11.39 -22.82
CA THR A 157 -10.59 -11.09 -23.39
C THR A 157 -11.43 -10.27 -22.42
N THR A 158 -12.63 -9.90 -22.84
CA THR A 158 -13.50 -8.96 -22.12
C THR A 158 -14.94 -9.47 -22.03
N SER A 159 -15.75 -8.84 -21.20
CA SER A 159 -17.21 -8.91 -21.27
C SER A 159 -17.73 -8.60 -22.68
N ASP A 160 -18.98 -8.96 -22.99
CA ASP A 160 -19.52 -8.59 -24.30
C ASP A 160 -19.57 -7.06 -24.45
N ARG A 161 -19.21 -6.57 -25.64
CA ARG A 161 -19.20 -5.14 -26.01
C ARG A 161 -18.53 -4.21 -24.96
N PRO A 162 -17.22 -4.35 -24.69
CA PRO A 162 -16.52 -3.52 -23.71
C PRO A 162 -16.46 -2.04 -24.12
N ARG A 163 -16.36 -1.14 -23.15
CA ARG A 163 -16.20 0.30 -23.37
C ARG A 163 -14.74 0.71 -23.38
N GLY A 164 -14.49 1.93 -23.88
CA GLY A 164 -13.13 2.40 -24.17
C GLY A 164 -12.16 2.39 -22.98
N ARG A 165 -12.63 2.52 -21.73
CA ARG A 165 -11.75 2.40 -20.56
C ARG A 165 -11.25 0.97 -20.37
N THR A 166 -12.14 -0.01 -20.48
CA THR A 166 -11.83 -1.44 -20.33
C THR A 166 -10.94 -1.92 -21.45
N VAL A 167 -11.21 -1.49 -22.68
CA VAL A 167 -10.34 -1.75 -23.85
C VAL A 167 -8.91 -1.27 -23.58
N LYS A 168 -8.74 0.00 -23.19
CA LYS A 168 -7.43 0.57 -22.83
C LYS A 168 -6.75 -0.14 -21.66
N PHE A 169 -7.54 -0.69 -20.74
CA PHE A 169 -7.02 -1.46 -19.61
C PHE A 169 -6.48 -2.81 -20.10
N CYS A 170 -7.20 -3.52 -20.97
CA CYS A 170 -6.75 -4.77 -21.58
C CYS A 170 -5.48 -4.59 -22.42
N GLU A 171 -5.39 -3.53 -23.23
CA GLU A 171 -4.18 -3.19 -24.00
C GLU A 171 -2.97 -2.95 -23.07
N GLN A 172 -3.20 -2.25 -21.95
CA GLN A 172 -2.15 -2.01 -20.96
C GLN A 172 -1.74 -3.28 -20.21
N LEU A 173 -2.68 -4.17 -19.89
CA LEU A 173 -2.37 -5.50 -19.34
C LEU A 173 -1.55 -6.32 -20.33
N ALA A 174 -1.89 -6.25 -21.61
CA ALA A 174 -1.14 -6.96 -22.65
C ALA A 174 0.30 -6.46 -22.82
N THR A 175 0.55 -5.19 -22.49
CA THR A 175 1.91 -4.63 -22.47
C THR A 175 2.73 -5.14 -21.27
N VAL A 176 2.06 -5.53 -20.18
CA VAL A 176 2.71 -5.99 -18.94
C VAL A 176 3.02 -7.47 -19.01
N ILE A 177 2.08 -8.28 -19.48
CA ILE A 177 2.18 -9.74 -19.53
C ILE A 177 2.80 -10.13 -20.87
N PRO A 178 4.00 -10.74 -20.88
CA PRO A 178 4.62 -11.21 -22.12
C PRO A 178 3.76 -12.27 -22.82
N ASP A 179 3.91 -12.39 -24.15
CA ASP A 179 3.18 -13.34 -25.00
C ASP A 179 1.65 -13.37 -24.76
N SER A 180 1.08 -12.18 -24.54
CA SER A 180 -0.35 -12.01 -24.33
C SER A 180 -1.05 -11.42 -25.56
N HIS A 181 -2.20 -11.99 -25.89
CA HIS A 181 -3.00 -11.58 -27.04
C HIS A 181 -4.36 -11.06 -26.59
N VAL A 182 -4.80 -9.92 -27.14
CA VAL A 182 -6.12 -9.36 -26.84
C VAL A 182 -7.10 -9.71 -27.94
N TYR A 183 -8.12 -10.51 -27.63
CA TYR A 183 -9.24 -10.76 -28.53
C TYR A 183 -10.58 -10.49 -27.84
N TYR A 184 -11.47 -9.77 -28.51
CA TYR A 184 -12.80 -9.45 -28.01
C TYR A 184 -13.81 -10.55 -28.37
N ARG A 185 -14.65 -10.97 -27.42
CA ARG A 185 -15.57 -12.11 -27.62
C ARG A 185 -16.68 -11.85 -28.65
N ARG A 186 -17.07 -10.59 -28.91
CA ARG A 186 -18.12 -10.21 -29.87
C ARG A 186 -19.38 -11.12 -29.78
N GLY A 187 -19.89 -11.37 -28.58
CA GLY A 187 -21.05 -12.25 -28.34
C GLY A 187 -20.77 -13.75 -28.15
N LEU A 188 -19.52 -14.23 -28.25
CA LEU A 188 -19.20 -15.64 -27.99
C LEU A 188 -19.22 -15.96 -26.48
N ALA A 189 -19.90 -17.06 -26.13
CA ALA A 189 -19.90 -17.60 -24.77
C ALA A 189 -18.53 -18.20 -24.40
N LEU A 190 -18.11 -18.08 -23.13
CA LEU A 190 -16.81 -18.62 -22.66
C LEU A 190 -16.68 -20.13 -22.90
N LYS A 191 -17.77 -20.88 -22.77
CA LYS A 191 -17.79 -22.33 -23.04
C LYS A 191 -17.37 -22.67 -24.48
N LYS A 192 -17.55 -21.77 -25.45
CA LYS A 192 -17.07 -21.94 -26.83
C LYS A 192 -15.64 -21.42 -27.02
N VAL A 193 -15.25 -20.38 -26.27
CA VAL A 193 -13.91 -19.78 -26.34
C VAL A 193 -12.87 -20.73 -25.74
N ILE A 194 -13.15 -21.37 -24.60
CA ILE A 194 -12.19 -22.24 -23.89
C ILE A 194 -11.66 -23.39 -24.78
N PRO A 195 -12.51 -24.19 -25.46
CA PRO A 195 -12.01 -25.23 -26.37
C PRO A 195 -11.16 -24.67 -27.52
N GLN A 196 -11.51 -23.49 -28.05
CA GLN A 196 -10.73 -22.83 -29.10
C GLN A 196 -9.37 -22.34 -28.58
N CYS A 197 -9.31 -21.88 -27.33
CA CYS A 197 -8.06 -21.51 -26.68
C CYS A 197 -7.14 -22.72 -26.52
N ILE A 198 -7.71 -23.83 -26.02
CA ILE A 198 -6.98 -25.11 -25.84
C ILE A 198 -6.44 -25.60 -27.18
N ALA A 199 -7.27 -25.62 -28.23
CA ALA A 199 -6.86 -26.03 -29.58
C ALA A 199 -5.76 -25.14 -30.19
N ARG A 200 -5.63 -23.88 -29.75
CA ARG A 200 -4.61 -22.92 -30.20
C ARG A 200 -3.39 -22.85 -29.25
N GLY A 201 -3.34 -23.73 -28.24
CA GLY A 201 -2.24 -23.82 -27.28
C GLY A 201 -2.15 -22.64 -26.31
N PHE A 202 -3.26 -21.96 -26.01
CA PHE A 202 -3.27 -20.98 -24.91
C PHE A 202 -3.29 -21.69 -23.56
N THR A 203 -2.42 -21.26 -22.66
CA THR A 203 -2.30 -21.82 -21.29
C THR A 203 -3.11 -21.03 -20.28
N TYR A 204 -3.41 -19.76 -20.55
CA TYR A 204 -4.20 -18.92 -19.65
C TYR A 204 -5.27 -18.13 -20.39
N LEU A 205 -6.41 -17.96 -19.72
CA LEU A 205 -7.50 -17.11 -20.14
C LEU A 205 -7.78 -16.06 -19.06
N ILE A 206 -7.63 -14.79 -19.41
CA ILE A 206 -8.01 -13.64 -18.58
C ILE A 206 -9.27 -13.02 -19.17
N VAL A 207 -10.35 -12.98 -18.40
CA VAL A 207 -11.60 -12.32 -18.79
C VAL A 207 -11.81 -11.09 -17.92
N ILE A 208 -11.79 -9.90 -18.53
CA ILE A 208 -12.08 -8.64 -17.84
C ILE A 208 -13.56 -8.31 -17.97
N ASN A 209 -14.24 -8.20 -16.83
CA ASN A 209 -15.63 -7.75 -16.77
C ASN A 209 -15.72 -6.25 -16.48
N GLU A 210 -16.76 -5.62 -17.01
CA GLU A 210 -17.05 -4.20 -16.86
C GLU A 210 -18.40 -3.98 -16.18
N ASP A 211 -18.47 -2.97 -15.32
CA ASP A 211 -19.72 -2.44 -14.79
C ASP A 211 -19.68 -0.90 -14.88
N ARG A 212 -20.78 -0.28 -15.30
CA ARG A 212 -20.90 1.19 -15.45
C ARG A 212 -19.70 1.86 -16.13
N LYS A 213 -19.21 1.31 -17.25
CA LYS A 213 -18.06 1.85 -18.01
C LYS A 213 -16.70 1.75 -17.30
N MET A 214 -16.61 0.96 -16.23
CA MET A 214 -15.41 0.76 -15.42
C MET A 214 -15.10 -0.73 -15.27
N PRO A 215 -13.83 -1.17 -15.39
CA PRO A 215 -13.46 -2.56 -15.11
C PRO A 215 -13.76 -2.90 -13.64
N ASN A 216 -14.44 -4.02 -13.41
CA ASN A 216 -14.94 -4.44 -12.09
C ASN A 216 -14.57 -5.90 -11.76
N GLY A 217 -14.46 -6.79 -12.75
CA GLY A 217 -14.14 -8.19 -12.53
C GLY A 217 -12.94 -8.63 -13.36
N LEU A 218 -12.17 -9.58 -12.83
CA LEU A 218 -11.12 -10.29 -13.55
C LEU A 218 -11.28 -11.77 -13.21
N VAL A 219 -11.51 -12.58 -14.23
CA VAL A 219 -11.46 -14.04 -14.11
C VAL A 219 -10.16 -14.50 -14.75
N LEU A 220 -9.36 -15.24 -14.00
CA LEU A 220 -8.14 -15.87 -14.48
C LEU A 220 -8.34 -17.38 -14.42
N SER A 221 -8.23 -18.05 -15.56
CA SER A 221 -8.40 -19.49 -15.68
C SER A 221 -7.16 -20.09 -16.32
N HIS A 222 -6.62 -21.13 -15.70
CA HIS A 222 -5.55 -21.93 -16.29
C HIS A 222 -6.16 -23.03 -17.17
N LEU A 223 -5.63 -23.22 -18.37
CA LEU A 223 -6.11 -24.17 -19.37
C LEU A 223 -5.08 -25.30 -19.54
N PRO A 224 -5.50 -26.55 -19.84
CA PRO A 224 -6.86 -26.96 -20.23
C PRO A 224 -7.80 -27.32 -19.07
N ASN A 225 -7.27 -27.76 -17.92
CA ASN A 225 -8.05 -28.26 -16.78
C ASN A 225 -7.73 -27.51 -15.48
N GLY A 226 -7.04 -26.38 -15.57
CA GLY A 226 -6.51 -25.66 -14.42
C GLY A 226 -7.56 -24.86 -13.66
N PRO A 227 -7.22 -24.39 -12.44
CA PRO A 227 -8.17 -23.68 -11.60
C PRO A 227 -8.57 -22.33 -12.18
N THR A 228 -9.72 -21.84 -11.73
CA THR A 228 -10.29 -20.56 -12.14
C THR A 228 -10.49 -19.66 -10.93
N ALA A 229 -9.71 -18.58 -10.87
CA ALA A 229 -9.82 -17.57 -9.84
C ALA A 229 -10.64 -16.37 -10.34
N HIS A 230 -11.65 -15.99 -9.57
CA HIS A 230 -12.46 -14.81 -9.82
C HIS A 230 -12.09 -13.71 -8.83
N PHE A 231 -11.68 -12.57 -9.36
CA PHE A 231 -11.30 -11.39 -8.58
C PHE A 231 -12.27 -10.24 -8.84
N LYS A 232 -12.56 -9.50 -7.77
CA LYS A 232 -13.07 -8.14 -7.90
C LYS A 232 -11.89 -7.21 -8.15
N VAL A 233 -11.96 -6.46 -9.25
CA VAL A 233 -11.04 -5.39 -9.59
C VAL A 233 -11.58 -4.08 -9.05
N SER A 234 -10.71 -3.31 -8.40
CA SER A 234 -11.03 -1.99 -7.88
C SER A 234 -9.89 -1.02 -8.11
N SER A 235 -10.18 0.28 -7.98
CA SER A 235 -9.19 1.35 -8.05
C SER A 235 -8.32 1.33 -9.32
N VAL A 236 -8.91 0.96 -10.47
CA VAL A 236 -8.22 0.92 -11.76
C VAL A 236 -7.83 2.33 -12.18
N ARG A 237 -6.53 2.60 -12.20
CA ARG A 237 -5.91 3.81 -12.74
C ARG A 237 -5.10 3.43 -13.96
N LEU A 238 -5.49 4.00 -15.10
CA LEU A 238 -4.73 3.84 -16.33
C LEU A 238 -3.48 4.70 -16.27
N ARG A 239 -2.46 4.32 -17.02
CA ARG A 239 -1.19 5.03 -17.03
C ARG A 239 -1.31 6.53 -17.36
N LYS A 240 -2.20 6.92 -18.27
CA LYS A 240 -2.42 8.32 -18.65
C LYS A 240 -2.96 9.18 -17.51
N GLU A 241 -3.53 8.58 -16.47
CA GLU A 241 -4.09 9.28 -15.31
C GLU A 241 -3.07 9.48 -14.17
N MET A 242 -1.88 8.88 -14.30
CA MET A 242 -0.87 8.90 -13.26
C MET A 242 0.01 10.15 -13.37
N LYS A 243 0.27 10.79 -12.23
CA LYS A 243 1.19 11.92 -12.14
C LYS A 243 2.63 11.42 -12.28
N ARG A 244 3.52 12.22 -12.88
CA ARG A 244 4.94 11.88 -13.10
C ARG A 244 5.10 10.60 -13.93
N ARG A 245 4.39 10.53 -15.06
CA ARG A 245 4.47 9.44 -16.03
C ARG A 245 5.92 9.25 -16.49
N GLY A 246 6.42 8.02 -16.38
CA GLY A 246 7.71 7.66 -16.96
C GLY A 246 7.67 7.44 -18.46
N LYS A 247 8.81 7.02 -19.02
CA LYS A 247 8.88 6.56 -20.40
C LYS A 247 7.94 5.37 -20.62
N ASP A 248 7.63 5.09 -21.89
CA ASP A 248 6.82 3.93 -22.25
C ASP A 248 7.51 2.62 -21.80
N PRO A 249 6.72 1.59 -21.42
CA PRO A 249 7.27 0.26 -21.20
C PRO A 249 8.11 -0.16 -22.41
N THR A 250 9.30 -0.68 -22.15
CA THR A 250 10.11 -1.37 -23.15
C THR A 250 9.60 -2.79 -23.33
N PRO A 251 9.89 -3.46 -24.46
CA PRO A 251 9.39 -4.82 -24.76
C PRO A 251 10.08 -5.92 -23.95
N HIS A 252 10.82 -5.57 -22.89
CA HIS A 252 11.59 -6.53 -22.10
C HIS A 252 10.68 -7.28 -21.14
N THR A 253 10.98 -8.55 -20.87
CA THR A 253 10.27 -9.35 -19.86
C THR A 253 10.54 -8.80 -18.46
N PRO A 254 9.49 -8.46 -17.68
CA PRO A 254 9.69 -7.90 -16.35
C PRO A 254 9.98 -8.97 -15.31
N GLU A 255 10.62 -8.57 -14.22
CA GLU A 255 10.70 -9.36 -13.00
C GLU A 255 9.32 -9.40 -12.30
N VAL A 256 9.03 -10.48 -11.58
CA VAL A 256 7.79 -10.61 -10.82
C VAL A 256 8.10 -10.62 -9.33
N ILE A 257 7.42 -9.77 -8.56
CA ILE A 257 7.51 -9.74 -7.10
C ILE A 257 6.15 -10.12 -6.53
N LEU A 258 6.11 -11.20 -5.75
CA LEU A 258 4.96 -11.63 -4.98
C LEU A 258 5.27 -11.42 -3.50
N ASN A 259 4.47 -10.60 -2.82
CA ASN A 259 4.68 -10.27 -1.41
C ASN A 259 3.47 -10.69 -0.56
N ASN A 260 3.74 -11.33 0.58
CA ASN A 260 2.77 -11.69 1.62
C ASN A 260 1.65 -12.66 1.18
N PHE A 261 1.97 -13.63 0.33
CA PHE A 261 1.10 -14.76 0.04
C PHE A 261 1.53 -15.92 0.94
N SER A 262 1.09 -15.92 2.19
CA SER A 262 1.66 -16.79 3.23
C SER A 262 0.78 -17.99 3.58
N THR A 263 -0.50 -17.96 3.24
CA THR A 263 -1.44 -19.07 3.47
C THR A 263 -1.38 -20.08 2.33
N ARG A 264 -1.89 -21.31 2.51
CA ARG A 264 -2.01 -22.30 1.42
C ARG A 264 -2.77 -21.73 0.22
N LEU A 265 -3.91 -21.06 0.46
CA LEU A 265 -4.67 -20.35 -0.57
C LEU A 265 -3.84 -19.22 -1.22
N GLY A 266 -3.08 -18.49 -0.39
CA GLY A 266 -2.14 -17.47 -0.82
C GLY A 266 -1.10 -18.01 -1.79
N HIS A 267 -0.46 -19.14 -1.45
CA HIS A 267 0.51 -19.83 -2.29
C HIS A 267 -0.09 -20.22 -3.63
N SER A 268 -1.26 -20.86 -3.67
CA SER A 268 -1.94 -21.24 -4.93
C SER A 268 -2.21 -20.02 -5.82
N ILE A 269 -2.71 -18.92 -5.24
CA ILE A 269 -2.95 -17.67 -5.98
C ILE A 269 -1.64 -17.01 -6.42
N GLY A 270 -0.61 -17.04 -5.57
CA GLY A 270 0.72 -16.53 -5.88
C GLY A 270 1.35 -17.27 -7.06
N ARG A 271 1.30 -18.60 -7.03
CA ARG A 271 1.77 -19.49 -8.10
C ARG A 271 1.05 -19.23 -9.40
N MET A 272 -0.28 -19.10 -9.36
CA MET A 272 -1.09 -18.74 -10.52
C MET A 272 -0.70 -17.37 -11.12
N PHE A 273 -0.34 -16.37 -10.30
CA PHE A 273 0.15 -15.09 -10.82
C PHE A 273 1.57 -15.16 -11.35
N ALA A 274 2.48 -15.90 -10.70
CA ALA A 274 3.84 -16.12 -11.19
C ALA A 274 3.80 -16.77 -12.59
N ALA A 275 2.94 -17.77 -12.74
CA ALA A 275 2.84 -18.57 -13.94
C ALA A 275 2.28 -17.84 -15.17
N LEU A 276 1.85 -16.58 -15.03
CA LEU A 276 1.51 -15.69 -16.15
C LEU A 276 2.73 -15.11 -16.85
N PHE A 277 3.89 -15.10 -16.21
CA PHE A 277 5.11 -14.46 -16.72
C PHE A 277 6.15 -15.52 -17.10
N PRO A 278 7.01 -15.29 -18.09
CA PRO A 278 8.14 -16.17 -18.36
C PRO A 278 9.11 -16.24 -17.17
N HIS A 279 9.79 -17.37 -17.02
CA HIS A 279 10.79 -17.59 -15.95
C HIS A 279 12.03 -16.70 -16.07
N ASP A 280 12.41 -16.32 -17.29
CA ASP A 280 13.64 -15.60 -17.56
C ASP A 280 13.35 -14.09 -17.71
N PRO A 281 13.49 -13.29 -16.64
CA PRO A 281 13.35 -11.85 -16.70
C PRO A 281 14.55 -11.20 -17.40
N GLN A 282 14.30 -10.11 -18.10
CA GLN A 282 15.33 -9.33 -18.77
C GLN A 282 15.70 -8.09 -17.93
N PHE A 283 16.74 -8.24 -17.11
CA PHE A 283 17.23 -7.20 -16.18
C PHE A 283 17.63 -5.90 -16.87
N VAL A 284 17.99 -5.93 -18.16
CA VAL A 284 18.31 -4.74 -18.96
C VAL A 284 17.13 -3.76 -19.00
N GLY A 285 15.90 -4.28 -19.06
CA GLY A 285 14.68 -3.46 -19.03
C GLY A 285 14.47 -2.75 -17.70
N ARG A 286 14.97 -3.33 -16.60
CA ARG A 286 14.76 -2.89 -15.20
C ARG A 286 13.28 -2.73 -14.86
N GLN A 287 12.44 -3.63 -15.36
CA GLN A 287 11.00 -3.58 -15.18
C GLN A 287 10.57 -4.64 -14.18
N VAL A 288 9.55 -4.31 -13.39
CA VAL A 288 9.03 -5.20 -12.37
C VAL A 288 7.51 -5.10 -12.26
N ALA A 289 6.86 -6.25 -12.24
CA ALA A 289 5.45 -6.45 -11.93
C ALA A 289 5.34 -6.91 -10.46
N THR A 290 4.74 -6.09 -9.61
CA THR A 290 4.58 -6.39 -8.19
C THR A 290 3.13 -6.71 -7.87
N PHE A 291 2.91 -7.86 -7.25
CA PHE A 291 1.66 -8.23 -6.59
C PHE A 291 1.91 -8.21 -5.09
N HIS A 292 1.41 -7.18 -4.42
CA HIS A 292 1.55 -7.04 -2.98
C HIS A 292 0.24 -7.36 -2.28
N ASN A 293 0.18 -8.48 -1.56
CA ASN A 293 -0.95 -8.80 -0.73
C ASN A 293 -0.89 -8.02 0.59
N GLN A 294 -1.96 -7.29 0.89
CA GLN A 294 -2.14 -6.61 2.15
C GLN A 294 -3.63 -6.68 2.53
N ARG A 295 -3.94 -7.46 3.57
CA ARG A 295 -5.30 -7.63 4.12
C ARG A 295 -6.31 -8.13 3.08
N ASP A 296 -5.94 -9.17 2.34
CA ASP A 296 -6.68 -9.76 1.21
C ASP A 296 -6.90 -8.83 0.01
N PHE A 297 -6.23 -7.68 0.00
CA PHE A 297 -6.14 -6.81 -1.17
C PHE A 297 -4.79 -7.00 -1.83
N ILE A 298 -4.82 -7.49 -3.06
CA ILE A 298 -3.63 -7.66 -3.88
C ILE A 298 -3.47 -6.38 -4.70
N PHE A 299 -2.47 -5.58 -4.34
CA PHE A 299 -2.11 -4.38 -5.06
C PHE A 299 -1.18 -4.73 -6.21
N PHE A 300 -1.69 -4.63 -7.43
CA PHE A 300 -0.88 -4.75 -8.62
C PHE A 300 -0.21 -3.42 -8.96
N ARG A 301 1.09 -3.45 -9.20
CA ARG A 301 1.83 -2.30 -9.71
C ARG A 301 2.87 -2.72 -10.73
N PHE A 302 3.05 -1.89 -11.75
CA PHE A 302 4.09 -2.08 -12.76
C PHE A 302 5.04 -0.90 -12.80
N HIS A 303 6.31 -1.17 -12.56
CA HIS A 303 7.32 -0.16 -12.31
C HIS A 303 8.64 -0.44 -13.02
N ARG A 304 9.39 0.63 -13.26
CA ARG A 304 10.81 0.59 -13.55
C ARG A 304 11.59 0.93 -12.30
N TYR A 305 12.62 0.17 -11.98
CA TYR A 305 13.55 0.53 -10.92
C TYR A 305 14.79 1.24 -11.46
N ILE A 306 15.26 2.21 -10.69
CA ILE A 306 16.44 3.03 -11.01
C ILE A 306 17.33 3.04 -9.77
N PHE A 307 18.51 2.42 -9.87
CA PHE A 307 19.51 2.51 -8.82
C PHE A 307 19.96 3.96 -8.68
N LYS A 308 19.73 4.55 -7.51
CA LYS A 308 20.26 5.87 -7.17
C LYS A 308 21.64 5.70 -6.56
N ASN A 309 21.71 4.84 -5.55
CA ASN A 309 22.91 4.44 -4.82
C ASN A 309 22.82 2.93 -4.53
N GLU A 310 23.90 2.30 -4.05
CA GLU A 310 23.93 0.87 -3.69
C GLU A 310 22.80 0.44 -2.73
N LYS A 311 22.37 1.33 -1.83
CA LYS A 311 21.35 1.03 -0.81
C LYS A 311 19.94 1.48 -1.18
N ARG A 312 19.77 2.26 -2.26
CA ARG A 312 18.52 2.97 -2.54
C ARG A 312 18.12 2.88 -4.00
N VAL A 313 16.90 2.39 -4.18
CA VAL A 313 16.24 2.26 -5.47
C VAL A 313 15.13 3.31 -5.60
N GLY A 314 15.14 4.06 -6.71
CA GLY A 314 14.02 4.87 -7.15
C GLY A 314 13.05 4.06 -7.99
N ILE A 315 11.75 4.34 -7.86
CA ILE A 315 10.69 3.61 -8.56
C ILE A 315 9.97 4.61 -9.48
N GLN A 316 9.76 4.21 -10.73
CA GLN A 316 9.01 4.97 -11.72
C GLN A 316 7.89 4.10 -12.28
N GLU A 317 6.68 4.65 -12.43
CA GLU A 317 5.53 3.85 -12.83
C GLU A 317 5.40 3.75 -14.35
N LEU A 318 5.20 2.53 -14.82
CA LEU A 318 5.14 2.20 -16.24
C LEU A 318 3.74 1.77 -16.70
N GLY A 319 2.97 1.11 -15.85
CA GLY A 319 1.72 0.46 -16.24
C GLY A 319 0.52 0.84 -15.38
N PRO A 320 -0.63 0.17 -15.57
CA PRO A 320 -1.83 0.46 -14.82
C PRO A 320 -1.65 0.11 -13.35
N ARG A 321 -2.42 0.78 -12.48
CA ARG A 321 -2.58 0.40 -11.09
C ARG A 321 -3.97 -0.13 -10.89
N PHE A 322 -4.10 -1.23 -10.17
CA PHE A 322 -5.38 -1.72 -9.74
C PHE A 322 -5.19 -2.54 -8.47
N THR A 323 -6.31 -2.87 -7.85
CA THR A 323 -6.36 -3.71 -6.66
C THR A 323 -7.32 -4.85 -6.92
N LEU A 324 -6.86 -6.07 -6.69
CA LEU A 324 -7.67 -7.28 -6.77
C LEU A 324 -8.08 -7.70 -5.35
N LYS A 325 -9.29 -8.24 -5.22
CA LYS A 325 -9.73 -9.00 -4.05
C LYS A 325 -10.33 -10.30 -4.54
N LEU A 326 -9.82 -11.44 -4.05
CA LEU A 326 -10.34 -12.76 -4.43
C LEU A 326 -11.81 -12.87 -4.01
N ARG A 327 -12.64 -13.38 -4.92
CA ARG A 327 -14.07 -13.64 -4.69
C ARG A 327 -14.35 -15.13 -4.60
N SER A 328 -13.74 -15.91 -5.47
CA SER A 328 -13.84 -17.36 -5.46
C SER A 328 -12.66 -17.98 -6.18
N LEU A 329 -12.30 -19.19 -5.76
CA LEU A 329 -11.39 -20.08 -6.43
C LEU A 329 -12.16 -21.36 -6.76
N GLN A 330 -12.15 -21.73 -8.03
CA GLN A 330 -12.86 -22.88 -8.59
C GLN A 330 -11.85 -23.90 -9.11
N LYS A 331 -12.12 -25.18 -8.90
CA LYS A 331 -11.38 -26.28 -9.51
C LYS A 331 -11.81 -26.42 -10.97
N GLY A 332 -10.84 -26.51 -11.87
CA GLY A 332 -11.08 -26.57 -13.31
C GLY A 332 -11.46 -25.23 -13.95
N THR A 333 -11.78 -25.31 -15.24
CA THR A 333 -12.07 -24.14 -16.08
C THR A 333 -13.40 -23.47 -15.70
N PHE A 334 -13.65 -22.28 -16.24
CA PHE A 334 -14.84 -21.50 -15.91
C PHE A 334 -16.16 -22.26 -16.15
N ASP A 335 -16.80 -22.68 -15.05
CA ASP A 335 -18.18 -23.16 -15.05
C ASP A 335 -18.99 -22.56 -13.90
N SER A 336 -20.07 -21.87 -14.24
CA SER A 336 -20.90 -21.12 -13.27
C SER A 336 -22.05 -21.94 -12.69
N LYS A 337 -22.36 -23.11 -13.26
CA LYS A 337 -23.52 -23.92 -12.84
C LYS A 337 -23.13 -25.12 -11.99
N PHE A 338 -22.14 -25.90 -12.44
CA PHE A 338 -21.72 -27.14 -11.79
C PHE A 338 -20.25 -27.08 -11.35
N GLY A 339 -19.71 -25.86 -11.25
CA GLY A 339 -18.34 -25.62 -10.81
C GLY A 339 -18.11 -26.00 -9.37
N GLU A 340 -17.07 -26.80 -9.11
CA GLU A 340 -16.60 -27.08 -7.76
C GLU A 340 -15.76 -25.92 -7.24
N TYR A 341 -16.21 -25.27 -6.17
CA TYR A 341 -15.48 -24.16 -5.56
C TYR A 341 -14.63 -24.67 -4.39
N GLU A 342 -13.32 -24.51 -4.51
CA GLU A 342 -12.37 -24.74 -3.42
C GLU A 342 -12.54 -23.66 -2.34
N TRP A 343 -12.75 -22.42 -2.77
CA TRP A 343 -12.90 -21.29 -1.84
C TRP A 343 -13.88 -20.24 -2.37
N VAL A 344 -14.71 -19.70 -1.49
CA VAL A 344 -15.64 -18.59 -1.81
C VAL A 344 -15.65 -17.57 -0.69
N HIS A 345 -15.54 -16.30 -1.05
CA HIS A 345 -15.59 -15.20 -0.10
C HIS A 345 -17.02 -14.93 0.38
N LYS A 346 -17.39 -15.53 1.51
CA LYS A 346 -18.66 -15.32 2.20
C LYS A 346 -18.59 -14.10 3.12
N ARG A 347 -18.98 -12.93 2.59
CA ARG A 347 -18.85 -11.63 3.26
C ARG A 347 -19.37 -11.60 4.70
N HIS A 348 -20.55 -12.17 4.95
CA HIS A 348 -21.19 -12.09 6.28
C HIS A 348 -20.52 -12.96 7.34
N GLU A 349 -19.88 -14.06 6.92
CA GLU A 349 -19.18 -14.98 7.83
C GLU A 349 -17.73 -14.53 8.03
N MET A 350 -17.05 -14.18 6.93
CA MET A 350 -15.61 -13.97 6.88
C MET A 350 -15.17 -12.56 7.29
N ASP A 351 -15.95 -11.51 6.95
CA ASP A 351 -15.59 -10.12 7.29
C ASP A 351 -15.95 -9.75 8.77
N THR A 352 -16.32 -10.74 9.60
CA THR A 352 -16.68 -10.54 11.03
C THR A 352 -15.49 -10.01 11.84
N SER A 353 -14.29 -10.52 11.57
CA SER A 353 -13.05 -10.07 12.21
C SER A 353 -12.23 -9.20 11.25
N ARG A 354 -11.88 -7.99 11.68
CA ARG A 354 -10.98 -7.09 10.93
C ARG A 354 -9.49 -7.46 11.03
N ARG A 355 -9.18 -8.61 11.62
CA ARG A 355 -7.81 -9.10 11.90
C ARG A 355 -7.55 -10.49 11.35
N LYS A 356 -8.55 -11.15 10.75
CA LYS A 356 -8.40 -12.41 10.03
C LYS A 356 -8.29 -12.10 8.54
N PHE A 357 -7.32 -12.70 7.87
CA PHE A 357 -7.04 -12.54 6.44
C PHE A 357 -6.69 -13.90 5.85
N HIS A 358 -7.13 -14.16 4.63
CA HIS A 358 -7.19 -15.50 4.02
C HIS A 358 -6.14 -15.75 2.93
N LEU A 359 -5.40 -14.72 2.51
CA LEU A 359 -4.29 -14.82 1.56
C LEU A 359 -2.94 -14.75 2.27
#